data_AF-A0A140EBW7-F1
#
_entry.id   AF-A0A140EBW7-F1
#
_cell.length_a   1.000
_cell.length_b   1.000
_cell.length_c   1.000
_cell.angle_alpha   90.00
_cell.angle_beta   90.00
_cell.angle_gamma   90.00
#
_symmetry.space_group_name_H-M   'P 1'
#
loop_
_entity.id
_entity.type
_entity.pdbx_description
1 polymer ?
#
loop_
_entity_poly.entity_id
_entity_poly.type
_entity_poly.pdbx_seq_one_letter_code
_entity_poly.pdbx_strand_id
1 'polypeptide(L)'
;ALRERVAALLPPLARLSYGELTDLAGALAGEVRGRPTRLAVVAASPAEAVDRFERVLAALDRGEEELFADGLALRRTLRPARLGFLFPGQGSGRSVDGGALARRFPAAAEVHRLAALPADADPVATEVAQPRIAAGSLAGLRVLTELGVEARVAVGHSLGEITALHWAGTVDAEALLRIAAARGAVMAGCREPGTMAGIAADDIAAARLIGT
;
A
#
# COMPACT_ATOMS: atom_id res chain seq x y z
N ALA A 1 -15.46 -28.13 2.23
CA ALA A 1 -14.42 -27.51 3.06
C ALA A 1 -14.56 -25.99 3.21
N LEU A 2 -14.09 -25.14 2.27
CA LEU A 2 -14.14 -23.67 2.48
C LEU A 2 -15.58 -23.14 2.54
N ARG A 3 -16.44 -23.58 1.62
CA ARG A 3 -17.87 -23.23 1.59
C ARG A 3 -18.57 -23.53 2.92
N GLU A 4 -18.40 -24.73 3.47
CA GLU A 4 -18.99 -25.12 4.76
C GLU A 4 -18.49 -24.22 5.89
N ARG A 5 -17.21 -23.85 5.87
CA ARG A 5 -16.63 -22.95 6.86
C ARG A 5 -17.18 -21.52 6.76
N VAL A 6 -17.33 -20.99 5.55
CA VAL A 6 -17.97 -19.68 5.32
C VAL A 6 -19.42 -19.72 5.81
N ALA A 7 -20.17 -20.77 5.46
CA ALA A 7 -21.56 -20.94 5.90
C ALA A 7 -21.68 -21.05 7.43
N ALA A 8 -20.75 -21.74 8.10
CA ALA A 8 -20.73 -21.87 9.55
C ALA A 8 -20.39 -20.56 10.28
N LEU A 9 -19.68 -19.63 9.63
CA LEU A 9 -19.31 -18.33 10.20
C LEU A 9 -20.44 -17.29 10.09
N LEU A 10 -21.40 -17.45 9.17
CA LEU A 10 -22.49 -16.49 8.96
C LEU A 10 -23.39 -16.29 10.20
N PRO A 11 -23.92 -17.33 10.86
CA PRO A 11 -24.79 -17.14 12.02
C PRO A 11 -24.16 -16.38 13.20
N PRO A 12 -22.90 -16.67 13.63
CA PRO A 12 -22.28 -15.91 14.70
C PRO A 12 -21.88 -14.49 14.27
N LEU A 13 -21.48 -14.26 13.01
CA LEU A 13 -21.09 -12.93 12.50
C LEU A 13 -22.17 -11.87 12.73
N ALA A 14 -23.44 -12.23 12.48
CA ALA A 14 -24.59 -11.33 12.65
C ALA A 14 -24.82 -10.87 14.11
N ARG A 15 -24.19 -11.54 15.08
CA ARG A 15 -24.35 -11.28 16.51
C ARG A 15 -23.12 -10.65 17.16
N LEU A 16 -22.02 -10.50 16.42
CA LEU A 16 -20.78 -9.96 16.97
C LEU A 16 -20.90 -8.45 17.23
N SER A 17 -20.24 -8.01 18.28
CA SER A 17 -19.85 -6.62 18.45
C SER A 17 -18.65 -6.27 17.56
N TYR A 18 -18.33 -4.97 17.47
CA TYR A 18 -17.14 -4.48 16.76
C TYR A 18 -15.84 -5.04 17.33
N GLY A 19 -15.75 -5.22 18.65
CA GLY A 19 -14.59 -5.80 19.31
C GLY A 19 -14.42 -7.27 18.94
N GLU A 20 -15.49 -8.06 19.04
CA GLU A 20 -15.46 -9.49 18.73
C GLU A 20 -15.17 -9.77 17.25
N LEU A 21 -15.55 -8.86 16.33
CA LEU A 21 -15.15 -8.97 14.93
C LEU A 21 -13.62 -8.91 14.75
N THR A 22 -12.95 -8.07 15.54
CA THR A 22 -11.47 -7.98 15.52
C THR A 22 -10.84 -9.25 16.07
N ASP A 23 -11.38 -9.79 17.17
CA ASP A 23 -10.91 -11.04 17.76
C ASP A 23 -11.11 -12.23 16.80
N LEU A 24 -12.26 -12.29 16.14
CA LEU A 24 -12.53 -13.30 15.10
C LEU A 24 -11.53 -13.18 13.94
N ALA A 25 -11.24 -11.97 13.46
CA ALA A 25 -10.27 -11.76 12.39
C ALA A 25 -8.87 -12.27 12.80
N GLY A 26 -8.45 -12.00 14.03
CA GLY A 26 -7.20 -12.52 14.59
C GLY A 26 -7.17 -14.05 14.68
N ALA A 27 -8.25 -14.66 15.19
CA ALA A 27 -8.39 -16.11 15.29
C ALA A 27 -8.32 -16.78 13.90
N LEU A 28 -9.10 -16.28 12.93
CA LEU A 28 -9.12 -16.80 11.57
C LEU A 28 -7.76 -16.65 10.88
N ALA A 29 -7.07 -15.52 11.05
CA ALA A 29 -5.73 -15.31 10.46
C ALA A 29 -4.71 -16.35 10.92
N GLY A 30 -4.81 -16.83 12.17
CA GLY A 30 -3.96 -17.89 12.71
C GLY A 30 -4.12 -19.25 12.01
N GLU A 31 -5.27 -19.49 11.37
CA GLU A 31 -5.63 -20.80 10.81
C GLU A 31 -5.34 -20.95 9.30
N VAL A 32 -4.96 -19.88 8.60
CA VAL A 32 -4.85 -19.85 7.12
C VAL A 32 -3.63 -20.60 6.57
N ARG A 33 -2.70 -21.05 7.42
CA ARG A 33 -1.40 -21.59 6.98
C ARG A 33 -1.51 -22.87 6.15
N GLY A 34 -0.76 -22.91 5.03
CA GLY A 34 -0.56 -24.12 4.22
C GLY A 34 -1.75 -24.58 3.36
N ARG A 35 -2.85 -23.81 3.32
CA ARG A 35 -4.03 -24.16 2.50
C ARG A 35 -3.93 -23.60 1.08
N PRO A 36 -4.35 -24.35 0.05
CA PRO A 36 -4.29 -23.90 -1.35
C PRO A 36 -5.35 -22.84 -1.67
N THR A 37 -6.50 -22.88 -0.98
CA THR A 37 -7.57 -21.89 -1.15
C THR A 37 -7.48 -20.87 -0.02
N ARG A 38 -7.45 -19.59 -0.40
CA ARG A 38 -7.37 -18.46 0.52
C ARG A 38 -8.55 -17.54 0.28
N LEU A 39 -9.17 -17.10 1.36
CA LEU A 39 -10.21 -16.08 1.39
C LEU A 39 -9.76 -14.97 2.34
N ALA A 40 -9.79 -13.74 1.87
CA ALA A 40 -9.68 -12.55 2.70
C ALA A 40 -10.95 -11.72 2.53
N VAL A 41 -11.49 -11.28 3.67
CA VAL A 41 -12.63 -10.38 3.76
C VAL A 41 -12.20 -9.20 4.63
N VAL A 42 -12.24 -7.99 4.07
CA VAL A 42 -12.06 -6.75 4.80
C VAL A 42 -13.44 -6.23 5.14
N ALA A 43 -13.72 -5.87 6.39
CA ALA A 43 -15.00 -5.26 6.79
C ALA A 43 -14.79 -4.32 7.98
N ALA A 44 -15.51 -3.21 7.99
CA ALA A 44 -15.48 -2.21 9.05
C ALA A 44 -16.57 -2.44 10.12
N SER A 45 -17.55 -3.30 9.84
CA SER A 45 -18.61 -3.65 10.80
C SER A 45 -19.07 -5.11 10.65
N PRO A 46 -19.72 -5.68 11.67
CA PRO A 46 -20.31 -7.02 11.60
C PRO A 46 -21.35 -7.18 10.48
N ALA A 47 -22.20 -6.16 10.26
CA ALA A 47 -23.19 -6.18 9.18
C ALA A 47 -22.52 -6.27 7.80
N GLU A 48 -21.51 -5.43 7.57
CA GLU A 48 -20.75 -5.43 6.33
C GLU A 48 -19.96 -6.75 6.13
N ALA A 49 -19.51 -7.38 7.22
CA ALA A 49 -18.90 -8.70 7.19
C ALA A 49 -19.92 -9.77 6.76
N VAL A 50 -21.15 -9.75 7.29
CA VAL A 50 -22.23 -10.65 6.86
C VAL A 50 -22.48 -10.51 5.37
N ASP A 51 -22.73 -9.30 4.87
CA ASP A 51 -22.99 -9.03 3.45
C ASP A 51 -21.86 -9.59 2.55
N ARG A 52 -20.61 -9.39 2.97
CA ARG A 52 -19.43 -9.89 2.24
C ARG A 52 -19.32 -11.41 2.29
N PHE A 53 -19.57 -12.04 3.42
CA PHE A 53 -19.56 -13.50 3.55
C PHE A 53 -20.69 -14.16 2.75
N GLU A 54 -21.87 -13.53 2.67
CA GLU A 54 -22.97 -14.00 1.82
C GLU A 54 -22.60 -13.92 0.33
N ARG A 55 -21.97 -12.83 -0.11
CA ARG A 55 -21.46 -12.71 -1.49
C ARG A 55 -20.44 -13.80 -1.82
N VAL A 56 -19.53 -14.10 -0.88
CA VAL A 56 -18.55 -15.17 -1.04
C VAL A 56 -19.23 -16.53 -1.09
N LEU A 57 -20.21 -16.79 -0.23
CA LEU A 57 -20.97 -18.04 -0.22
C LEU A 57 -21.69 -18.25 -1.56
N ALA A 58 -22.34 -17.21 -2.09
CA ALA A 58 -22.99 -17.25 -3.38
C ALA A 58 -22.01 -17.53 -4.54
N ALA A 59 -20.80 -16.95 -4.50
CA ALA A 59 -19.75 -17.24 -5.47
C ALA A 59 -19.28 -18.71 -5.38
N LEU A 60 -19.07 -19.22 -4.17
CA LEU A 60 -18.69 -20.61 -3.93
C LEU A 60 -19.78 -21.60 -4.38
N ASP A 61 -21.06 -21.26 -4.18
CA ASP A 61 -22.21 -22.06 -4.63
C ASP A 61 -22.30 -22.15 -6.16
N ARG A 62 -21.81 -21.13 -6.87
CA ARG A 62 -21.64 -21.15 -8.34
C ARG A 62 -20.37 -21.89 -8.80
N GLY A 63 -19.55 -22.37 -7.88
CA GLY A 63 -18.29 -23.04 -8.18
C GLY A 63 -17.14 -22.10 -8.55
N GLU A 64 -17.23 -20.81 -8.21
CA GLU A 64 -16.15 -19.86 -8.46
C GLU A 64 -14.93 -20.16 -7.56
N GLU A 65 -13.75 -20.28 -8.17
CA GLU A 65 -12.48 -20.49 -7.44
C GLU A 65 -11.66 -19.19 -7.26
N GLU A 66 -12.14 -18.09 -7.87
CA GLU A 66 -11.50 -16.78 -7.87
C GLU A 66 -12.57 -15.68 -7.78
N LEU A 67 -12.39 -14.74 -6.84
CA LEU A 67 -13.23 -13.56 -6.69
C LEU A 67 -12.35 -12.41 -6.21
N PHE A 68 -12.32 -11.32 -6.97
CA PHE A 68 -11.65 -10.08 -6.58
C PHE A 68 -12.63 -8.91 -6.71
N ALA A 69 -12.95 -8.31 -5.58
CA ALA A 69 -13.82 -7.13 -5.49
C ALA A 69 -13.39 -6.28 -4.29
N ASP A 70 -13.98 -5.10 -4.14
CA ASP A 70 -13.67 -4.25 -3.00
C ASP A 70 -13.91 -4.97 -1.65
N GLY A 71 -12.84 -5.06 -0.85
CA GLY A 71 -12.80 -5.79 0.41
C GLY A 71 -12.91 -7.33 0.32
N LEU A 72 -12.83 -7.93 -0.87
CA LEU A 72 -12.95 -9.38 -1.09
C LEU A 72 -11.83 -9.93 -1.98
N ALA A 73 -11.17 -10.97 -1.50
CA ALA A 73 -10.22 -11.75 -2.29
C ALA A 73 -10.36 -13.25 -1.99
N LEU A 74 -10.85 -14.02 -2.96
CA LEU A 74 -10.84 -15.47 -2.97
C LEU A 74 -9.91 -15.93 -4.08
N ARG A 75 -9.00 -16.86 -3.76
CA ARG A 75 -8.20 -17.52 -4.79
C ARG A 75 -7.76 -18.90 -4.34
N ARG A 76 -7.82 -19.86 -5.27
CA ARG A 76 -7.10 -21.13 -5.17
C ARG A 76 -5.75 -21.03 -5.88
N THR A 77 -4.65 -21.22 -5.17
CA THR A 77 -3.30 -21.27 -5.74
C THR A 77 -2.46 -22.36 -5.09
N LEU A 78 -1.73 -23.11 -5.93
CA LEU A 78 -0.73 -24.10 -5.49
C LEU A 78 0.68 -23.51 -5.45
N ARG A 79 0.88 -22.29 -5.97
CA ARG A 79 2.18 -21.63 -6.05
C ARG A 79 2.22 -20.38 -5.17
N PRO A 80 3.35 -20.10 -4.50
CA PRO A 80 3.57 -18.82 -3.85
C PRO A 80 3.46 -17.66 -4.85
N ALA A 81 2.89 -16.54 -4.42
CA ALA A 81 2.86 -15.32 -5.22
C ALA A 81 4.28 -14.73 -5.31
N ARG A 82 4.64 -14.18 -6.47
CA ARG A 82 5.84 -13.36 -6.63
C ARG A 82 5.43 -11.90 -6.43
N LEU A 83 6.01 -11.24 -5.45
CA LEU A 83 5.73 -9.85 -5.13
C LEU A 83 6.89 -8.95 -5.59
N GLY A 84 6.53 -7.79 -6.14
CA GLY A 84 7.45 -6.70 -6.41
C GLY A 84 6.93 -5.41 -5.78
N PHE A 85 7.82 -4.60 -5.22
CA PHE A 85 7.46 -3.27 -4.74
C PHE A 85 7.63 -2.23 -5.84
N LEU A 86 6.66 -1.32 -5.94
CA LEU A 86 6.70 -0.16 -6.82
C LEU A 86 6.65 1.08 -5.94
N PHE A 87 7.76 1.83 -5.93
CA PHE A 87 7.88 3.06 -5.15
C PHE A 87 7.49 4.27 -6.00
N PRO A 88 6.56 5.11 -5.51
CA PRO A 88 6.04 6.23 -6.28
C PRO A 88 7.08 7.36 -6.46
N GLY A 89 6.90 8.12 -7.53
CA GLY A 89 7.62 9.38 -7.73
C GLY A 89 6.90 10.59 -7.14
N GLN A 90 7.34 11.78 -7.54
CA GLN A 90 6.72 13.06 -7.18
C GLN A 90 5.23 13.10 -7.63
N GLY A 91 4.39 13.78 -6.85
CA GLY A 91 2.94 13.89 -7.10
C GLY A 91 2.07 12.90 -6.31
N SER A 92 2.69 12.01 -5.53
CA SER A 92 1.97 11.03 -4.72
C SER A 92 1.61 11.54 -3.32
N GLY A 93 0.35 11.35 -2.93
CA GLY A 93 -0.18 11.69 -1.61
C GLY A 93 -0.13 13.18 -1.28
N ARG A 94 -0.79 13.56 -0.19
CA ARG A 94 -0.78 14.92 0.38
C ARG A 94 -0.67 14.97 1.91
N SER A 95 -0.72 13.82 2.58
CA SER A 95 -0.62 13.72 4.04
C SER A 95 0.82 13.90 4.49
N VAL A 96 1.00 14.70 5.55
CA VAL A 96 2.26 14.96 6.24
C VAL A 96 2.33 14.25 7.60
N ASP A 97 1.19 13.83 8.15
CA ASP A 97 1.04 13.20 9.46
C ASP A 97 1.10 11.66 9.43
N GLY A 98 1.18 11.07 8.23
CA GLY A 98 1.20 9.62 8.02
C GLY A 98 -0.16 8.93 8.16
N GLY A 99 -1.22 9.68 8.45
CA GLY A 99 -2.61 9.21 8.44
C GLY A 99 -2.87 7.95 9.28
N ALA A 100 -3.66 7.04 8.72
CA ALA A 100 -4.10 5.84 9.43
C ALA A 100 -2.94 4.89 9.79
N LEU A 101 -1.90 4.83 8.96
CA LEU A 101 -0.75 3.96 9.21
C LEU A 101 0.05 4.46 10.41
N ALA A 102 0.35 5.76 10.50
CA ALA A 102 1.05 6.32 11.67
C ALA A 102 0.23 6.15 12.96
N ARG A 103 -1.10 6.26 12.90
CA ARG A 103 -1.96 6.02 14.07
C ARG A 103 -1.98 4.55 14.51
N ARG A 104 -1.80 3.60 13.58
CA ARG A 104 -1.95 2.17 13.85
C ARG A 104 -0.63 1.45 14.13
N PHE A 105 0.47 1.92 13.54
CA PHE A 105 1.77 1.26 13.57
C PHE A 105 2.84 2.21 14.13
N PRO A 106 3.42 1.92 15.32
CA PRO A 106 4.48 2.72 15.90
C PRO A 106 5.68 2.91 14.97
N ALA A 107 6.04 1.87 14.20
CA ALA A 107 7.14 1.95 13.23
C ALA A 107 6.87 2.96 12.10
N ALA A 108 5.62 3.16 11.69
CA ALA A 108 5.25 4.19 10.72
C ALA A 108 5.28 5.60 11.36
N ALA A 109 4.82 5.74 12.61
CA ALA A 109 4.88 7.00 13.34
C ALA A 109 6.32 7.48 13.56
N GLU A 110 7.24 6.54 13.87
CA GLU A 110 8.67 6.82 14.01
C GLU A 110 9.27 7.49 12.78
N VAL A 111 8.98 6.94 11.60
CA VAL A 111 9.49 7.47 10.34
C VAL A 111 9.03 8.90 10.10
N HIS A 112 7.76 9.22 10.39
CA HIS A 112 7.25 10.59 10.22
C HIS A 112 7.88 11.56 11.21
N ARG A 113 8.19 11.11 12.43
CA ARG A 113 8.90 11.92 13.41
C ARG A 113 10.35 12.19 12.99
N LEU A 114 11.05 11.19 12.46
CA LEU A 114 12.41 11.33 11.94
C LEU A 114 12.47 12.22 10.70
N ALA A 115 11.46 12.17 9.84
CA ALA A 115 11.37 13.03 8.67
C ALA A 115 11.13 14.50 9.02
N ALA A 116 10.56 14.78 10.20
CA ALA A 116 10.38 16.13 10.76
C ALA A 116 9.81 17.15 9.76
N LEU A 117 8.82 16.72 8.97
CA LEU A 117 8.22 17.54 7.93
C LEU A 117 7.52 18.77 8.55
N PRO A 118 7.61 19.96 7.94
CA PRO A 118 6.92 21.13 8.47
C PRO A 118 5.40 20.94 8.41
N ALA A 119 4.71 21.13 9.53
CA ALA A 119 3.26 20.92 9.62
C ALA A 119 2.45 21.92 8.78
N ASP A 120 2.94 23.16 8.67
CA ASP A 120 2.23 24.26 8.00
C ASP A 120 2.70 24.52 6.56
N ALA A 121 3.61 23.69 6.02
CA ALA A 121 4.09 23.89 4.66
C ALA A 121 3.14 23.28 3.62
N ASP A 122 3.15 23.84 2.40
CA ASP A 122 2.40 23.28 1.28
C ASP A 122 2.91 21.87 0.96
N PRO A 123 2.10 20.80 1.15
CA PRO A 123 2.53 19.42 0.94
C PRO A 123 2.81 19.08 -0.53
N VAL A 124 2.47 19.99 -1.45
CA VAL A 124 2.70 19.88 -2.90
C VAL A 124 3.96 20.62 -3.34
N ALA A 125 4.45 21.59 -2.56
CA ALA A 125 5.72 22.27 -2.84
C ALA A 125 6.85 21.24 -2.96
N THR A 126 7.70 21.34 -3.98
CA THR A 126 8.65 20.27 -4.37
C THR A 126 9.60 19.90 -3.23
N GLU A 127 10.11 20.91 -2.54
CA GLU A 127 10.98 20.82 -1.37
C GLU A 127 10.35 20.10 -0.17
N VAL A 128 9.01 20.11 -0.07
CA VAL A 128 8.25 19.38 0.97
C VAL A 128 7.82 18.01 0.45
N ALA A 129 7.32 17.95 -0.78
CA ALA A 129 6.76 16.75 -1.40
C ALA A 129 7.80 15.64 -1.51
N GLN A 130 9.05 15.96 -1.84
CA GLN A 130 10.10 14.95 -2.00
C GLN A 130 10.42 14.18 -0.70
N PRO A 131 10.85 14.84 0.39
CA PRO A 131 11.07 14.14 1.66
C PRO A 131 9.78 13.50 2.19
N ARG A 132 8.61 14.12 1.98
CA ARG A 132 7.30 13.56 2.37
C ARG A 132 6.99 12.23 1.70
N ILE A 133 7.20 12.13 0.39
CA ILE A 133 6.93 10.90 -0.37
C ILE A 133 7.92 9.80 0.01
N ALA A 134 9.20 10.16 0.21
CA ALA A 134 10.21 9.22 0.70
C ALA A 134 9.85 8.69 2.10
N ALA A 135 9.47 9.57 3.03
CA ALA A 135 9.03 9.21 4.38
C ALA A 135 7.77 8.32 4.36
N GLY A 136 6.77 8.66 3.56
CA GLY A 136 5.56 7.84 3.42
C GLY A 136 5.86 6.44 2.87
N SER A 137 6.76 6.35 1.88
CA SER A 137 7.18 5.06 1.31
C SER A 137 7.99 4.23 2.31
N LEU A 138 8.89 4.88 3.07
CA LEU A 138 9.65 4.24 4.14
C LEU A 138 8.72 3.74 5.26
N ALA A 139 7.73 4.54 5.67
CA ALA A 139 6.74 4.13 6.67
C ALA A 139 5.91 2.94 6.18
N GLY A 140 5.44 2.97 4.92
CA GLY A 140 4.76 1.84 4.30
C GLY A 140 5.63 0.59 4.26
N LEU A 141 6.92 0.73 3.92
CA LEU A 141 7.86 -0.38 3.93
C LEU A 141 8.02 -0.97 5.34
N ARG A 142 8.15 -0.15 6.38
CA ARG A 142 8.22 -0.64 7.78
C ARG A 142 6.99 -1.45 8.17
N VAL A 143 5.79 -0.99 7.79
CA VAL A 143 4.54 -1.71 8.04
C VAL A 143 4.50 -3.04 7.28
N LEU A 144 4.87 -3.04 6.00
CA LEU A 144 4.93 -4.27 5.20
C LEU A 144 5.91 -5.29 5.79
N THR A 145 7.08 -4.83 6.24
CA THR A 145 8.05 -5.68 6.94
C THR A 145 7.49 -6.23 8.25
N GLU A 146 6.83 -5.41 9.07
CA GLU A 146 6.18 -5.86 10.32
C GLU A 146 5.08 -6.91 10.06
N LEU A 147 4.38 -6.81 8.93
CA LEU A 147 3.38 -7.78 8.48
C LEU A 147 3.96 -9.01 7.78
N GLY A 148 5.29 -9.11 7.63
CA GLY A 148 5.97 -10.22 6.96
C GLY A 148 5.76 -10.27 5.45
N VAL A 149 5.49 -9.12 4.82
CA VAL A 149 5.31 -9.01 3.37
C VAL A 149 6.67 -8.76 2.71
N GLU A 150 7.19 -9.78 2.03
CA GLU A 150 8.49 -9.74 1.36
C GLU A 150 8.34 -9.66 -0.16
N ALA A 151 9.02 -8.70 -0.78
CA ALA A 151 9.15 -8.58 -2.23
C ALA A 151 10.46 -9.24 -2.72
N ARG A 152 10.50 -9.64 -4.00
CA ARG A 152 11.70 -10.16 -4.65
C ARG A 152 12.39 -9.14 -5.55
N VAL A 153 11.70 -8.06 -5.87
CA VAL A 153 12.19 -6.97 -6.72
C VAL A 153 11.56 -5.67 -6.24
N ALA A 154 12.28 -4.57 -6.39
CA ALA A 154 11.72 -3.25 -6.28
C ALA A 154 12.05 -2.43 -7.52
N VAL A 155 11.09 -1.60 -7.92
CA VAL A 155 11.27 -0.55 -8.93
C VAL A 155 10.76 0.75 -8.36
N GLY A 156 11.31 1.86 -8.81
CA GLY A 156 10.92 3.19 -8.38
C GLY A 156 10.81 4.12 -9.56
N HIS A 157 9.89 5.09 -9.48
CA HIS A 157 9.78 6.13 -10.49
C HIS A 157 10.47 7.41 -10.00
N SER A 158 11.58 7.82 -10.62
CA SER A 158 12.30 9.05 -10.27
C SER A 158 12.71 9.07 -8.79
N LEU A 159 12.07 9.87 -7.93
CA LEU A 159 12.28 9.85 -6.47
C LEU A 159 12.16 8.43 -5.88
N GLY A 160 11.22 7.63 -6.39
CA GLY A 160 11.01 6.26 -5.91
C GLY A 160 12.22 5.35 -6.08
N GLU A 161 13.14 5.65 -7.00
CA GLU A 161 14.37 4.85 -7.19
C GLU A 161 15.27 4.92 -5.96
N ILE A 162 15.33 6.07 -5.29
CA ILE A 162 16.10 6.24 -4.05
C ILE A 162 15.50 5.36 -2.95
N THR A 163 14.16 5.28 -2.87
CA THR A 163 13.48 4.36 -1.97
C THR A 163 13.73 2.89 -2.33
N ALA A 164 13.80 2.56 -3.63
CA ALA A 164 14.13 1.21 -4.08
C ALA A 164 15.58 0.82 -3.68
N LEU A 165 16.52 1.76 -3.78
CA LEU A 165 17.91 1.57 -3.30
C LEU A 165 17.96 1.40 -1.77
N HIS A 166 17.10 2.12 -1.03
CA HIS A 166 16.95 1.90 0.40
C HIS A 166 16.44 0.49 0.72
N TRP A 167 15.38 0.07 0.03
CA TRP A 167 14.83 -1.28 0.17
C TRP A 167 15.87 -2.37 -0.14
N ALA A 168 16.72 -2.14 -1.15
CA ALA A 168 17.81 -3.04 -1.51
C ALA A 168 18.98 -3.05 -0.50
N GLY A 169 18.97 -2.18 0.51
CA GLY A 169 20.00 -2.09 1.55
C GLY A 169 21.23 -1.25 1.18
N THR A 170 21.24 -0.61 0.01
CA THR A 170 22.36 0.24 -0.45
C THR A 170 22.36 1.62 0.20
N VAL A 171 21.17 2.12 0.59
CA VAL A 171 20.97 3.43 1.20
C VAL A 171 20.27 3.21 2.54
N ASP A 172 20.80 3.75 3.64
CA ASP A 172 20.10 3.67 4.93
C ASP A 172 18.89 4.64 4.99
N ALA A 173 18.07 4.51 6.03
CA ALA A 173 16.84 5.30 6.15
C ALA A 173 17.10 6.81 6.32
N GLU A 174 18.16 7.18 7.03
CA GLU A 174 18.52 8.58 7.25
C GLU A 174 19.07 9.21 5.97
N ALA A 175 19.92 8.48 5.25
CA ALA A 175 20.43 8.85 3.95
C ALA A 175 19.30 9.02 2.92
N LEU A 176 18.31 8.12 2.89
CA LEU A 176 17.13 8.26 2.02
C LEU A 176 16.43 9.60 2.26
N LEU A 177 16.13 9.94 3.52
CA LEU A 177 15.44 11.18 3.87
C LEU A 177 16.29 12.41 3.54
N ARG A 178 17.59 12.38 3.83
CA ARG A 178 18.52 13.48 3.51
C ARG A 178 18.65 13.71 2.00
N ILE A 179 18.79 12.64 1.22
CA ILE A 179 18.87 12.74 -0.25
C ILE A 179 17.57 13.31 -0.81
N ALA A 180 16.41 12.83 -0.35
CA ALA A 180 15.12 13.34 -0.80
C ALA A 180 14.92 14.82 -0.46
N ALA A 181 15.29 15.25 0.75
CA ALA A 181 15.25 16.64 1.17
C ALA A 181 16.18 17.52 0.34
N ALA A 182 17.45 17.12 0.17
CA ALA A 182 18.42 17.86 -0.64
C ALA A 182 17.97 17.98 -2.10
N ARG A 183 17.46 16.89 -2.68
CA ARG A 183 16.91 16.88 -4.05
C ARG A 183 15.74 17.83 -4.19
N GLY A 184 14.79 17.81 -3.25
CA GLY A 184 13.65 18.72 -3.23
C GLY A 184 14.07 20.18 -3.17
N ALA A 185 15.01 20.52 -2.27
CA ALA A 185 15.54 21.88 -2.13
C ALA A 185 16.27 22.37 -3.39
N VAL A 186 17.12 21.53 -3.99
CA VAL A 186 17.83 21.86 -5.24
C VAL A 186 16.85 22.10 -6.38
N MET A 187 15.85 21.22 -6.53
CA MET A 187 14.83 21.35 -7.59
C MET A 187 13.97 22.60 -7.41
N ALA A 188 13.58 22.92 -6.17
CA ALA A 188 12.82 24.14 -5.87
C ALA A 188 13.66 25.42 -6.09
N GLY A 189 14.99 25.34 -5.94
CA GLY A 189 15.92 26.44 -6.15
C GLY A 189 16.29 26.72 -7.62
N CYS A 190 15.90 25.84 -8.56
CA CYS A 190 16.14 26.05 -9.99
C CYS A 190 15.38 27.28 -10.49
N ARG A 191 16.12 28.29 -10.99
CA ARG A 191 15.55 29.57 -11.43
C ARG A 191 14.97 29.56 -12.84
N GLU A 192 15.37 28.59 -13.66
CA GLU A 192 14.86 28.47 -15.02
C GLU A 192 13.43 27.88 -14.99
N PRO A 193 12.43 28.57 -15.58
CA PRO A 193 11.08 28.07 -15.59
C PRO A 193 10.96 26.85 -16.50
N GLY A 194 10.47 25.75 -15.94
CA GLY A 194 10.12 24.53 -16.66
C GLY A 194 8.75 24.01 -16.21
N THR A 195 8.08 23.25 -17.06
CA THR A 195 6.83 22.57 -16.72
C THR A 195 6.81 21.15 -17.28
N MET A 196 5.94 20.31 -16.75
CA MET A 196 5.74 18.93 -17.21
C MET A 196 4.28 18.72 -17.61
N ALA A 197 4.06 17.99 -18.70
CA ALA A 197 2.75 17.56 -19.14
C ALA A 197 2.73 16.04 -19.35
N GLY A 198 1.68 15.37 -18.88
CA GLY A 198 1.41 13.97 -19.22
C GLY A 198 0.69 13.90 -20.56
N ILE A 199 1.28 13.21 -21.54
CA ILE A 199 0.70 13.02 -22.87
C ILE A 199 0.30 11.55 -23.01
N ALA A 200 -0.95 11.29 -23.37
CA ALA A 200 -1.43 9.95 -23.68
C ALA A 200 -0.99 9.54 -25.09
N ALA A 201 0.31 9.30 -25.26
CA ALA A 201 0.94 8.92 -26.53
C ALA A 201 2.10 7.95 -26.26
N ASP A 202 2.46 7.15 -27.26
CA ASP A 202 3.73 6.42 -27.24
C ASP A 202 4.91 7.38 -27.50
N ASP A 203 6.14 6.87 -27.35
CA ASP A 203 7.37 7.64 -27.52
C ASP A 203 7.51 8.22 -28.94
N ILE A 204 7.13 7.46 -29.96
CA ILE A 204 7.16 7.89 -31.37
C ILE A 204 6.18 9.05 -31.62
N ALA A 205 4.95 8.93 -31.15
CA ALA A 205 3.93 9.96 -31.31
C ALA A 205 4.27 11.21 -30.49
N ALA A 206 4.82 11.05 -29.27
CA ALA A 206 5.28 12.16 -28.47
C ALA A 206 6.41 12.94 -29.16
N ALA A 207 7.41 12.27 -29.74
CA ALA A 207 8.50 12.89 -30.50
C ALA A 207 7.97 13.75 -31.67
N ARG A 208 7.03 13.19 -32.44
CA ARG A 208 6.36 13.92 -33.53
C ARG A 208 5.62 15.16 -33.05
N LEU A 209 4.98 15.10 -31.88
CA LEU A 209 4.25 16.24 -31.31
C LEU A 209 5.16 17.38 -30.85
N ILE A 210 6.36 17.05 -30.34
CA ILE A 210 7.32 18.06 -29.86
C ILE A 210 8.30 18.54 -30.94
N GLY A 211 8.17 18.04 -32.18
CA GLY A 211 8.96 18.48 -33.32
C GLY A 211 10.42 18.03 -33.31
N THR A 212 10.73 16.94 -32.59
CA THR A 212 12.03 16.26 -32.56
C THR A 212 12.00 15.01 -33.42
#